data_AF-A0A7C5EIN8-F1
#
_entry.id   AF-A0A7C5EIN8-F1
#
_cell.length_a   1.000
_cell.length_b   1.000
_cell.length_c   1.000
_cell.angle_alpha   90.00
_cell.angle_beta   90.00
_cell.angle_gamma   90.00
#
_symmetry.space_group_name_H-M   'P 1'
#
loop_
_entity.id
_entity.type
_entity.pdbx_description
1 polymer ?
#
loop_
_entity_poly.entity_id
_entity_poly.type
_entity_poly.pdbx_seq_one_letter_code
_entity_poly.pdbx_strand_id
1 'polypeptide(L)'
;MAKLTAFEEKMVRDALVPLKNWKPFPAAADRSAWDRLLAAQQIRRRSDYLCGMADGALGRAWPPLPATLYMDFAREGIRTTYQEPCFERRHRLAVLALAECFDGRGRYLDEILNGLWAILEESTWCVPAHLGAPLPDPDLPAVDLFAGDTAATVSLAS
;
A
#
# COMPACT_ATOMS: atom_id res chain seq x y z
N MET A 1 10.16 33.70 17.83
CA MET A 1 10.31 32.24 17.61
C MET A 1 11.38 32.03 16.56
N ALA A 2 12.49 31.38 16.91
CA ALA A 2 13.56 31.10 15.96
C ALA A 2 13.06 30.07 14.91
N LYS A 3 13.22 30.38 13.62
CA LYS A 3 13.01 29.40 12.55
C LYS A 3 14.04 28.27 12.73
N LEU A 4 13.58 27.03 12.81
CA LEU A 4 14.45 25.85 12.70
C LEU A 4 15.06 25.85 11.29
N THR A 5 16.36 26.14 11.17
CA THR A 5 17.08 26.24 9.89
C THR A 5 17.87 24.98 9.54
N ALA A 6 17.96 23.99 10.43
CA ALA A 6 18.61 22.71 10.18
C ALA A 6 18.10 21.61 11.13
N PHE A 7 18.04 20.37 10.65
CA PHE A 7 17.83 19.17 11.46
C PHE A 7 19.16 18.39 11.54
N GLU A 8 19.75 18.28 12.73
CA GLU A 8 20.94 17.44 12.95
C GLU A 8 20.56 15.96 13.01
N GLU A 9 21.43 15.07 12.52
CA GLU A 9 21.18 13.61 12.52
C GLU A 9 20.81 13.09 13.92
N LYS A 10 21.53 13.55 14.94
CA LYS A 10 21.27 13.18 16.34
C LYS A 10 19.86 13.59 16.77
N MET A 11 19.42 14.79 16.39
CA MET A 11 18.10 15.29 16.73
C MET A 11 16.99 14.45 16.09
N VAL A 12 17.17 14.05 14.82
CA VAL A 12 16.24 13.14 14.14
C VAL A 12 16.24 11.79 14.85
N ARG A 13 17.42 11.21 15.10
CA ARG A 13 17.57 9.90 15.76
C ARG A 13 16.90 9.85 17.14
N ASP A 14 17.08 10.89 17.95
CA ASP A 14 16.49 10.99 19.29
C ASP A 14 14.96 11.16 19.26
N ALA A 15 14.42 11.70 18.16
CA ALA A 15 12.97 11.87 17.96
C ALA A 15 12.27 10.60 17.42
N LEU A 16 13.03 9.63 16.87
CA LEU A 16 12.46 8.41 16.31
C LEU A 16 12.07 7.42 17.41
N VAL A 17 10.87 6.85 17.26
CA VAL A 17 10.46 5.71 18.07
C VAL A 17 11.31 4.51 17.67
N PRO A 18 11.90 3.74 18.62
CA PRO A 18 12.62 2.51 18.29
C PRO A 18 11.73 1.59 17.45
N LEU A 19 12.27 1.00 16.38
CA LEU A 19 11.48 0.21 15.42
C LEU A 19 10.61 -0.86 16.10
N LYS A 20 11.13 -1.56 17.10
CA LYS A 20 10.40 -2.57 17.89
C LYS A 20 9.15 -2.03 18.62
N ASN A 21 9.10 -0.73 18.85
CA ASN A 21 8.01 -0.03 19.54
C ASN A 21 7.11 0.74 18.55
N TRP A 22 7.48 0.81 17.27
CA TRP A 22 6.69 1.49 16.25
C TRP A 22 5.46 0.63 15.92
N LYS A 23 4.30 1.06 16.43
CA LYS A 23 3.00 0.43 16.21
C LYS A 23 1.99 1.51 15.78
N PRO A 24 2.07 1.96 14.51
CA PRO A 24 1.21 3.05 14.03
C PRO A 24 -0.28 2.65 14.04
N PHE A 25 -0.57 1.36 13.97
CA PHE A 25 -1.90 0.78 14.03
C PHE A 25 -1.95 -0.40 15.02
N PRO A 26 -3.13 -0.73 15.58
CA PRO A 26 -3.29 -1.95 16.34
C PRO A 26 -2.98 -3.19 15.50
N ALA A 27 -2.41 -4.22 16.12
CA ALA A 27 -2.22 -5.50 15.44
C ALA A 27 -3.57 -6.10 15.01
N ALA A 28 -3.61 -6.83 13.90
CA ALA A 28 -4.82 -7.53 13.47
C ALA A 28 -5.31 -8.56 14.52
N ALA A 29 -4.45 -9.09 15.40
CA ALA A 29 -4.91 -9.96 16.49
C ALA A 29 -5.56 -9.20 17.67
N ASP A 30 -5.33 -7.89 17.83
CA ASP A 30 -5.85 -7.11 18.97
C ASP A 30 -7.29 -6.67 18.75
N ARG A 31 -8.22 -7.62 18.85
CA ARG A 31 -9.66 -7.39 18.66
C ARG A 31 -10.19 -6.30 19.59
N SER A 32 -9.69 -6.23 20.82
CA SER A 32 -10.09 -5.21 21.79
C SER A 32 -9.83 -3.78 21.31
N ALA A 33 -8.70 -3.55 20.62
CA ALA A 33 -8.36 -2.25 20.07
C ALA A 33 -9.25 -1.86 18.90
N TRP A 34 -9.54 -2.81 18.00
CA TRP A 34 -10.46 -2.60 16.88
C TRP A 34 -11.89 -2.34 17.36
N ASP A 35 -12.37 -3.08 18.36
CA ASP A 35 -13.69 -2.89 18.97
C ASP A 35 -13.83 -1.49 19.59
N ARG A 36 -12.78 -1.00 20.27
CA ARG A 36 -12.74 0.37 20.80
C ARG A 36 -12.85 1.42 19.71
N LEU A 37 -12.21 1.22 18.56
CA LEU A 37 -12.34 2.13 17.42
C LEU A 37 -13.76 2.12 16.85
N LEU A 38 -14.38 0.94 16.75
CA LEU A 38 -15.75 0.76 16.24
C LEU A 38 -16.85 1.30 17.18
N ALA A 39 -16.50 1.65 18.43
CA ALA A 39 -17.41 2.37 19.33
C ALA A 39 -17.75 3.78 18.79
N ALA A 40 -16.88 4.37 17.97
CA ALA A 40 -17.11 5.67 17.37
C ALA A 40 -17.91 5.53 16.06
N GLN A 41 -19.09 6.17 15.97
CA GLN A 41 -20.02 6.00 14.85
C GLN A 41 -19.42 6.33 13.48
N GLN A 42 -18.55 7.34 13.40
CA GLN A 42 -17.84 7.72 12.17
C GLN A 42 -16.86 6.64 11.71
N ILE A 43 -16.23 5.92 12.64
CA ILE A 43 -15.32 4.82 12.30
C ILE A 43 -16.13 3.60 11.89
N ARG A 44 -17.24 3.30 12.57
CA ARG A 44 -18.16 2.24 12.17
C ARG A 44 -18.66 2.42 10.73
N ARG A 45 -19.11 3.62 10.35
CA ARG A 45 -19.52 3.92 8.97
C ARG A 45 -18.40 3.71 7.95
N ARG A 46 -17.16 4.07 8.30
CA ARG A 46 -15.98 3.84 7.44
C ARG A 46 -15.65 2.36 7.33
N SER A 47 -15.74 1.62 8.43
CA SER A 47 -15.60 0.17 8.45
C SER A 47 -16.63 -0.49 7.55
N ASP A 48 -17.91 -0.15 7.69
CA ASP A 48 -18.99 -0.70 6.85
C ASP A 48 -18.76 -0.43 5.36
N TYR A 49 -18.32 0.79 5.02
CA TYR A 49 -17.95 1.15 3.65
C TYR A 49 -16.79 0.33 3.11
N LEU A 50 -15.70 0.19 3.88
CA LEU A 50 -14.52 -0.60 3.49
C LEU A 50 -14.85 -2.09 3.36
N CYS A 51 -15.62 -2.65 4.29
CA CYS A 51 -16.09 -4.03 4.21
C CYS A 51 -16.96 -4.24 2.96
N GLY A 52 -17.84 -3.30 2.61
CA GLY A 52 -18.61 -3.37 1.37
C GLY A 52 -17.75 -3.33 0.11
N MET A 53 -16.69 -2.52 0.09
CA MET A 53 -15.72 -2.52 -1.02
C MET A 53 -14.93 -3.82 -1.10
N ALA A 54 -14.50 -4.37 0.04
CA ALA A 54 -13.78 -5.63 0.13
C ALA A 54 -14.66 -6.81 -0.30
N ASP A 55 -15.92 -6.85 0.11
CA ASP A 55 -16.90 -7.84 -0.35
C ASP A 55 -17.06 -7.80 -1.88
N GLY A 56 -17.12 -6.60 -2.46
CA GLY A 56 -17.16 -6.41 -3.92
C GLY A 56 -15.85 -6.74 -4.64
N ALA A 57 -14.75 -6.96 -3.93
CA ALA A 57 -13.45 -7.34 -4.49
C ALA A 57 -13.23 -8.86 -4.54
N LEU A 58 -13.99 -9.64 -3.75
CA LEU A 58 -13.86 -11.10 -3.68
C LEU A 58 -14.02 -11.76 -5.05
N GLY A 59 -13.06 -12.59 -5.44
CA GLY A 59 -13.07 -13.32 -6.72
C GLY A 59 -12.86 -12.45 -7.97
N ARG A 60 -12.62 -11.14 -7.83
CA ARG A 60 -12.27 -10.29 -8.97
C ARG A 60 -10.80 -10.50 -9.32
N ALA A 61 -10.52 -10.74 -10.60
CA ALA A 61 -9.16 -10.84 -11.09
C ALA A 61 -8.33 -9.59 -10.72
N TRP A 62 -7.08 -9.81 -10.33
CA TRP A 62 -6.09 -8.76 -10.12
C TRP A 62 -5.64 -8.23 -11.48
N PRO A 63 -5.59 -6.89 -11.70
CA PRO A 63 -5.25 -6.34 -13.01
C PRO A 63 -3.86 -6.81 -13.46
N PRO A 64 -3.68 -7.26 -14.71
CA PRO A 64 -2.35 -7.62 -15.21
C PRO A 64 -1.52 -6.36 -15.47
N LEU A 65 -0.19 -6.47 -15.32
CA LEU A 65 0.77 -5.42 -15.62
C LEU A 65 1.78 -5.89 -16.69
N PRO A 66 1.34 -6.16 -17.93
CA PRO A 66 2.26 -6.58 -18.97
C PRO A 66 3.25 -5.44 -19.29
N ALA A 67 4.47 -5.82 -19.71
CA ALA A 67 5.54 -4.90 -20.07
C ALA A 67 5.10 -3.84 -21.10
N THR A 68 4.12 -4.14 -21.95
CA THR A 68 3.58 -3.20 -22.93
C THR A 68 2.96 -1.95 -22.30
N LEU A 69 2.27 -2.07 -21.14
CA LEU A 69 1.74 -0.90 -20.44
C LEU A 69 2.86 0.00 -19.94
N TYR A 70 3.97 -0.60 -19.50
CA TYR A 70 5.16 0.15 -19.08
C TYR A 70 5.78 0.92 -20.27
N MET A 71 5.86 0.24 -21.42
CA MET A 71 6.43 0.77 -22.67
C MET A 71 5.60 1.90 -23.29
N ASP A 72 4.30 2.02 -22.98
CA ASP A 72 3.45 3.12 -23.49
C ASP A 72 4.03 4.48 -23.12
N PHE A 73 4.65 4.61 -21.95
CA PHE A 73 5.34 5.83 -21.57
C PHE A 73 6.57 6.10 -22.43
N ALA A 74 7.38 5.09 -22.73
CA ALA A 74 8.57 5.24 -23.56
C ALA A 74 8.23 5.56 -25.04
N ARG A 75 7.08 5.07 -25.52
CA ARG A 75 6.61 5.28 -26.91
C ARG A 75 5.89 6.61 -27.09
N GLU A 76 4.93 6.88 -26.21
CA GLU A 76 3.93 7.95 -26.40
C GLU A 76 3.89 8.94 -25.23
N GLY A 77 4.68 8.74 -24.17
CA GLY A 77 4.64 9.56 -22.95
C GLY A 77 3.40 9.29 -22.08
N ILE A 78 2.59 8.29 -22.41
CA ILE A 78 1.35 7.98 -21.69
C ILE A 78 1.67 7.07 -20.50
N ARG A 79 1.67 7.65 -19.29
CA ARG A 79 1.93 6.90 -18.05
C ARG A 79 0.68 6.24 -17.45
N THR A 80 -0.51 6.78 -17.73
CA THR A 80 -1.75 6.39 -17.04
C THR A 80 -2.13 4.93 -17.31
N THR A 81 -1.81 4.39 -18.48
CA THR A 81 -2.12 3.00 -18.86
C THR A 81 -1.45 1.97 -17.95
N TYR A 82 -0.23 2.23 -17.46
CA TYR A 82 0.39 1.42 -16.41
C TYR A 82 -0.07 1.85 -15.00
N GLN A 83 -0.13 3.16 -14.75
CA GLN A 83 -0.38 3.71 -13.42
C GLN A 83 -1.74 3.27 -12.84
N GLU A 84 -2.81 3.29 -13.63
CA GLU A 84 -4.15 2.96 -13.17
C GLU A 84 -4.28 1.53 -12.65
N PRO A 85 -3.94 0.47 -13.41
CA PRO A 85 -3.99 -0.90 -12.90
C PRO A 85 -2.98 -1.13 -11.77
N CYS A 86 -1.80 -0.50 -11.83
CA CYS A 86 -0.80 -0.55 -10.76
C CYS A 86 -1.38 -0.02 -9.44
N PHE A 87 -2.04 1.14 -9.47
CA PHE A 87 -2.66 1.76 -8.29
C PHE A 87 -3.91 1.02 -7.83
N GLU A 88 -4.68 0.45 -8.76
CA GLU A 88 -5.82 -0.41 -8.40
C GLU A 88 -5.36 -1.58 -7.53
N ARG A 89 -4.22 -2.23 -7.85
CA ARG A 89 -3.67 -3.29 -6.99
C ARG A 89 -3.40 -2.80 -5.57
N ARG A 90 -2.70 -1.67 -5.40
CA ARG A 90 -2.39 -1.11 -4.06
C ARG A 90 -3.65 -0.74 -3.30
N HIS A 91 -4.57 -0.04 -3.96
CA HIS A 91 -5.83 0.37 -3.36
C HIS A 91 -6.66 -0.83 -2.92
N ARG A 92 -6.79 -1.85 -3.78
CA ARG A 92 -7.51 -3.09 -3.45
C ARG A 92 -6.88 -3.80 -2.27
N LEU A 93 -5.54 -3.93 -2.23
CA LEU A 93 -4.85 -4.56 -1.10
C LEU A 93 -5.10 -3.78 0.21
N ALA A 94 -4.97 -2.46 0.20
CA ALA A 94 -5.20 -1.63 1.37
C ALA A 94 -6.63 -1.76 1.91
N VAL A 95 -7.63 -1.76 1.01
CA VAL A 95 -9.04 -1.95 1.37
C VAL A 95 -9.27 -3.32 1.99
N LEU A 96 -8.77 -4.40 1.36
CA LEU A 96 -8.91 -5.76 1.87
C LEU A 96 -8.25 -5.92 3.25
N ALA A 97 -7.02 -5.43 3.42
CA ALA A 97 -6.28 -5.52 4.68
C ALA A 97 -6.99 -4.76 5.82
N LEU A 98 -7.46 -3.53 5.56
CA LEU A 98 -8.21 -2.76 6.55
C LEU A 98 -9.56 -3.38 6.87
N ALA A 99 -10.27 -3.89 5.85
CA ALA A 99 -11.54 -4.58 6.04
C ALA A 99 -11.35 -5.84 6.89
N GLU A 100 -10.30 -6.64 6.65
CA GLU A 100 -9.97 -7.80 7.48
C GLU A 100 -9.60 -7.39 8.91
N CYS A 101 -8.91 -6.28 9.10
CA CYS A 101 -8.63 -5.74 10.44
C CYS A 101 -9.92 -5.39 11.20
N PHE A 102 -10.93 -4.81 10.55
CA PHE A 102 -12.22 -4.54 11.16
C PHE A 102 -13.09 -5.79 11.33
N ASP A 103 -13.11 -6.68 10.34
CA ASP A 103 -13.97 -7.87 10.29
C ASP A 103 -13.46 -9.00 11.19
N GLY A 104 -12.17 -9.33 11.11
CA GLY A 104 -11.49 -10.32 11.92
C GLY A 104 -11.99 -11.76 11.76
N ARG A 105 -12.65 -12.09 10.65
CA ARG A 105 -13.25 -13.41 10.37
C ARG A 105 -12.49 -14.22 9.32
N GLY A 106 -11.43 -13.67 8.75
CA GLY A 106 -10.58 -14.32 7.76
C GLY A 106 -11.15 -14.33 6.33
N ARG A 107 -12.23 -13.60 6.07
CA ARG A 107 -12.95 -13.67 4.78
C ARG A 107 -12.14 -13.11 3.61
N TYR A 108 -11.21 -12.21 3.88
CA TYR A 108 -10.44 -11.52 2.84
C TYR A 108 -9.01 -12.03 2.71
N LEU A 109 -8.58 -12.98 3.57
CA LEU A 109 -7.19 -13.42 3.64
C LEU A 109 -6.66 -13.99 2.33
N ASP A 110 -7.43 -14.81 1.63
CA ASP A 110 -7.00 -15.38 0.34
C ASP A 110 -6.77 -14.28 -0.72
N GLU A 111 -7.64 -13.26 -0.77
CA GLU A 111 -7.46 -12.14 -1.69
C GLU A 111 -6.31 -11.22 -1.27
N ILE A 112 -6.07 -11.04 0.03
CA ILE A 112 -4.89 -10.32 0.54
C ILE A 112 -3.61 -11.04 0.10
N LEU A 113 -3.56 -12.37 0.23
CA LEU A 113 -2.43 -13.19 -0.20
C LEU A 113 -2.20 -13.07 -1.71
N ASN A 114 -3.25 -13.17 -2.52
CA ASN A 114 -3.17 -12.99 -3.97
C ASN A 114 -2.66 -11.58 -4.35
N GLY A 115 -3.14 -10.55 -3.65
CA GLY A 115 -2.73 -9.17 -3.87
C GLY A 115 -1.28 -8.91 -3.50
N LEU A 116 -0.84 -9.41 -2.34
CA LEU A 116 0.57 -9.38 -1.92
C LEU A 116 1.43 -10.07 -2.98
N TRP A 117 1.07 -11.28 -3.38
CA TRP A 117 1.82 -12.04 -4.39
C TRP A 117 1.96 -11.25 -5.70
N ALA A 118 0.84 -10.74 -6.23
CA ALA A 118 0.83 -9.97 -7.46
C ALA A 118 1.70 -8.71 -7.40
N ILE A 119 1.77 -8.02 -6.25
CA ILE A 119 2.58 -6.81 -6.06
C ILE A 119 4.07 -7.14 -5.84
N LEU A 120 4.36 -8.20 -5.10
CA LEU A 120 5.73 -8.65 -4.84
C LEU A 120 6.42 -9.20 -6.10
N GLU A 121 5.66 -9.72 -7.06
CA GLU A 121 6.17 -10.18 -8.36
C GLU A 121 6.46 -9.03 -9.35
N GLU A 122 6.10 -7.78 -9.02
CA GLU A 122 6.40 -6.64 -9.88
C GLU A 122 7.91 -6.35 -9.88
N SER A 123 8.51 -6.25 -11.08
CA SER A 123 9.94 -5.96 -11.25
C SER A 123 10.39 -4.62 -10.63
N THR A 124 9.45 -3.74 -10.34
CA THR A 124 9.66 -2.46 -9.64
C THR A 124 8.32 -2.00 -9.03
N TRP A 125 8.37 -1.16 -8.00
CA TRP A 125 7.20 -0.43 -7.52
C TRP A 125 7.15 1.03 -8.00
N CYS A 126 8.13 1.45 -8.79
CA CYS A 126 8.17 2.77 -9.41
C CYS A 126 7.32 2.83 -10.68
N VAL A 127 6.72 3.99 -10.94
CA VAL A 127 6.00 4.23 -12.20
C VAL A 127 6.98 4.53 -13.36
N PRO A 128 6.58 4.28 -14.63
CA PRO A 128 7.50 4.38 -15.79
C PRO A 128 8.26 5.70 -15.92
N ALA A 129 7.62 6.82 -15.57
CA ALA A 129 8.22 8.14 -15.67
C ALA A 129 9.43 8.37 -14.75
N HIS A 130 9.70 7.49 -13.78
CA HIS A 130 10.73 7.70 -12.76
C HIS A 130 11.98 6.83 -12.94
N LEU A 131 11.97 5.87 -13.88
CA LEU A 131 13.10 4.94 -14.05
C LEU A 131 14.17 5.39 -15.05
N GLY A 132 13.84 6.34 -15.95
CA GLY A 132 14.75 6.76 -17.01
C GLY A 132 15.09 5.68 -18.05
N ALA A 133 14.44 4.50 -17.98
CA ALA A 133 14.58 3.39 -18.90
C ALA A 133 13.21 2.88 -19.37
N PRO A 134 13.11 2.28 -20.57
CA PRO A 134 11.82 1.79 -21.10
C PRO A 134 11.19 0.64 -20.31
N LEU A 135 11.99 -0.15 -19.60
CA LEU A 135 11.56 -1.23 -18.72
C LEU A 135 12.38 -1.19 -17.42
N PRO A 136 11.81 -1.67 -16.30
CA PRO A 136 12.55 -1.81 -15.05
C PRO A 136 13.64 -2.88 -15.15
N ASP A 137 14.76 -2.60 -14.48
CA ASP A 137 15.80 -3.57 -14.20
C ASP A 137 15.72 -3.94 -12.70
N PRO A 138 15.34 -5.19 -12.35
CA PRO A 138 15.25 -5.63 -10.95
C PRO A 138 16.58 -5.54 -10.19
N ASP A 139 17.73 -5.56 -10.89
CA ASP A 139 19.05 -5.46 -10.27
C ASP A 139 19.48 -4.00 -10.01
N LEU A 140 18.70 -3.02 -10.51
CA LEU A 140 18.91 -1.59 -10.31
C LEU A 140 17.74 -0.97 -9.51
N PRO A 141 17.76 -1.08 -8.17
CA PRO A 141 16.67 -0.59 -7.35
C PRO A 141 16.54 0.94 -7.45
N ALA A 142 15.31 1.38 -7.75
CA ALA A 142 14.92 2.78 -7.73
C ALA A 142 13.90 3.02 -6.61
N VAL A 143 13.90 4.23 -6.06
CA VAL A 143 12.93 4.66 -5.04
C VAL A 143 12.24 5.92 -5.53
N ASP A 144 10.92 5.88 -5.57
CA ASP A 144 10.05 7.04 -5.78
C ASP A 144 8.97 7.10 -4.68
N LEU A 145 8.08 8.09 -4.79
CA LEU A 145 6.96 8.23 -3.87
C LEU A 145 6.04 6.99 -3.85
N PHE A 146 5.82 6.34 -5.00
CA PHE A 146 4.89 5.22 -5.15
C PHE A 146 5.48 3.90 -4.68
N ALA A 147 6.80 3.73 -4.77
CA ALA A 147 7.53 2.66 -4.13
C ALA A 147 7.42 2.78 -2.61
N GLY A 148 7.53 3.99 -2.06
CA GLY A 148 7.29 4.27 -0.64
C GLY A 148 5.85 3.96 -0.20
N ASP A 149 4.86 4.40 -0.98
CA ASP A 149 3.44 4.13 -0.71
C ASP A 149 3.10 2.62 -0.83
N THR A 150 3.71 1.94 -1.80
CA THR A 150 3.59 0.48 -1.95
C THR A 150 4.20 -0.24 -0.75
N ALA A 151 5.38 0.18 -0.28
CA ALA A 151 6.00 -0.39 0.91
C ALA A 151 5.13 -0.22 2.16
N ALA A 152 4.50 0.95 2.34
CA ALA A 152 3.56 1.20 3.43
C ALA A 152 2.31 0.30 3.32
N THR A 153 1.77 0.14 2.11
CA THR A 153 0.61 -0.71 1.82
C THR A 153 0.91 -2.19 2.09
N VAL A 154 2.06 -2.69 1.62
CA VAL A 154 2.50 -4.07 1.89
C VAL A 154 2.72 -4.30 3.38
N SER A 155 3.37 -3.35 4.07
CA SER A 155 3.62 -3.44 5.52
C SER A 155 2.33 -3.47 6.35
N LEU A 156 1.26 -2.85 5.88
CA LEU A 156 -0.06 -2.91 6.53
C LEU A 156 -0.73 -4.30 6.34
N ALA A 157 -0.48 -4.93 5.19
CA ALA A 157 -1.09 -6.19 4.81
C ALA A 157 -0.32 -7.45 5.28
N SER A 158 0.94 -7.31 5.70
CA SER A 158 1.83 -8.37 6.19
C SER A 158 1.89 -8.46 7.71
#